data_AF-M0L629-F1
#
_entry.id   AF-M0L629-F1
#
_cell.length_a   1.000
_cell.length_b   1.000
_cell.length_c   1.000
_cell.angle_alpha   90.00
_cell.angle_beta   90.00
_cell.angle_gamma   90.00
#
_symmetry.space_group_name_H-M   'P 1'
#
loop_
_entity.id
_entity.type
_entity.pdbx_description
1 polymer ?
#
loop_
_entity_poly.entity_id
_entity_poly.type
_entity_poly.pdbx_seq_one_letter_code
_entity_poly.pdbx_strand_id
1 'polypeptide(L)'
;MTDVNTVTVSIEADDSTDEVTIPAGLLDLVAEGDQTTAETIGDVALLSFASRAHHVVHHGEGSDEELEAQEERVMELFEERFGVTFGEATGHQH
;
A
#
# COMPACT_ATOMS: atom_id res chain seq x y z
N MET A 1 -10.04 30.12 1.84
CA MET A 1 -9.86 28.68 1.59
C MET A 1 -8.36 28.49 1.44
N THR A 2 -7.77 27.55 2.18
CA THR A 2 -6.36 27.21 1.98
C THR A 2 -6.27 26.46 0.66
N ASP A 3 -5.42 26.94 -0.25
CA ASP A 3 -5.16 26.27 -1.51
C ASP A 3 -4.29 25.03 -1.23
N VAL A 4 -4.70 23.87 -1.76
CA VAL A 4 -4.02 22.59 -1.52
C VAL A 4 -3.41 22.15 -2.85
N ASN A 5 -2.08 22.18 -2.93
CA ASN A 5 -1.37 21.70 -4.11
C ASN A 5 -1.61 20.21 -4.31
N THR A 6 -1.68 19.80 -5.58
CA THR A 6 -1.89 18.40 -5.98
C THR A 6 -0.84 17.95 -6.97
N VAL A 7 -0.57 16.65 -6.98
CA VAL A 7 0.27 15.97 -7.98
C VAL A 7 -0.58 14.92 -8.67
N THR A 8 -0.49 14.84 -9.99
CA THR A 8 -1.10 13.75 -10.78
C THR A 8 -0.03 12.74 -11.15
N VAL A 9 -0.34 11.46 -10.96
CA VAL A 9 0.54 10.34 -11.28
C VAL A 9 -0.20 9.40 -12.21
N SER A 10 0.52 8.91 -13.23
CA SER A 10 0.02 7.90 -14.16
C SER A 10 0.44 6.52 -13.67
N ILE A 11 -0.49 5.58 -13.68
CA ILE A 11 -0.31 4.18 -13.33
C ILE A 11 -0.46 3.38 -14.62
N GLU A 12 0.61 2.69 -15.02
CA GLU A 12 0.62 1.83 -16.20
C GLU A 12 0.64 0.36 -15.75
N ALA A 13 -0.29 -0.42 -16.32
CA ALA A 13 -0.36 -1.87 -16.21
C ALA A 13 -0.43 -2.47 -17.62
N ASP A 14 -0.20 -3.77 -17.75
CA ASP A 14 0.03 -4.46 -19.04
C ASP A 14 -0.93 -4.05 -20.17
N ASP A 15 -2.23 -3.95 -19.87
CA ASP A 15 -3.28 -3.65 -20.85
C ASP A 15 -3.95 -2.27 -20.67
N SER A 16 -3.53 -1.47 -19.67
CA SER A 16 -4.26 -0.26 -19.30
C SER A 16 -3.42 0.80 -18.60
N THR A 17 -3.83 2.06 -18.74
CA THR A 17 -3.27 3.19 -18.00
C THR A 17 -4.39 3.92 -17.25
N ASP A 18 -4.10 4.38 -16.04
CA ASP A 18 -4.99 5.22 -15.24
C ASP A 18 -4.23 6.42 -14.64
N GLU A 19 -4.94 7.47 -14.25
CA GLU A 19 -4.33 8.63 -13.60
C GLU A 19 -4.98 8.92 -12.24
N VAL A 20 -4.16 9.18 -11.23
CA VAL A 20 -4.60 9.55 -9.89
C VAL A 20 -4.05 10.91 -9.48
N THR A 21 -4.92 11.79 -8.99
CA THR A 21 -4.54 13.10 -8.43
C THR A 21 -4.58 13.05 -6.91
N ILE A 22 -3.46 13.38 -6.28
CA ILE A 22 -3.27 13.28 -4.82
C ILE A 22 -2.81 14.64 -4.28
N PRO A 23 -3.30 15.09 -3.11
CA PRO A 23 -2.75 16.25 -2.42
C PRO A 23 -1.25 16.07 -2.16
N ALA A 24 -0.43 17.02 -2.63
CA ALA A 24 1.02 16.96 -2.53
C ALA A 24 1.50 16.81 -1.08
N GLY A 25 0.84 17.52 -0.15
CA GLY A 25 1.17 17.44 1.27
C GLY A 25 0.91 16.07 1.91
N LEU A 26 0.09 15.19 1.30
CA LEU A 26 -0.05 13.81 1.78
C LEU A 26 1.10 12.93 1.32
N LEU A 27 1.64 13.18 0.12
CA LEU A 27 2.84 12.49 -0.36
C LEU A 27 4.05 12.83 0.52
N ASP A 28 4.23 14.11 0.84
CA ASP A 28 5.30 14.56 1.74
C ASP A 28 5.15 14.01 3.17
N LEU A 29 3.92 13.77 3.61
CA LEU A 29 3.63 13.24 4.95
C LEU A 29 4.01 11.77 5.09
N VAL A 30 3.79 10.98 4.03
CA VAL A 30 3.98 9.52 4.05
C VAL A 30 5.30 9.07 3.44
N ALA A 31 5.99 9.93 2.71
CA ALA A 31 7.31 9.63 2.16
C ALA A 31 8.34 9.42 3.28
N GLU A 32 9.16 8.38 3.16
CA GLU A 32 10.25 8.10 4.08
C GLU A 32 11.61 8.46 3.45
N GLY A 33 12.39 9.29 4.15
CA GLY A 33 13.71 9.71 3.68
C GLY A 33 13.65 10.53 2.39
N ASP A 34 14.44 10.14 1.38
CA ASP A 34 14.57 10.82 0.09
C ASP A 34 13.74 10.16 -1.03
N GLN A 35 12.67 9.44 -0.67
CA GLN A 35 11.81 8.75 -1.62
C GLN A 35 11.23 9.68 -2.68
N THR A 36 11.18 9.18 -3.92
CA THR A 36 10.46 9.82 -5.01
C THR A 36 8.95 9.61 -4.86
N THR A 37 8.15 10.49 -5.47
CA THR A 37 6.68 10.36 -5.49
C THR A 37 6.20 8.99 -5.97
N ALA A 38 6.88 8.41 -6.96
CA ALA A 38 6.51 7.10 -7.49
C ALA A 38 6.80 5.98 -6.48
N GLU A 39 7.93 6.05 -5.76
CA GLU A 39 8.26 5.10 -4.69
C GLU A 39 7.24 5.18 -3.56
N THR A 40 6.92 6.39 -3.08
CA THR A 40 5.92 6.60 -2.02
C THR A 40 4.54 6.08 -2.41
N ILE A 41 4.10 6.29 -3.65
CA ILE A 41 2.81 5.75 -4.12
C ILE A 41 2.85 4.22 -4.19
N GLY A 42 3.97 3.65 -4.64
CA GLY A 42 4.17 2.19 -4.63
C GLY A 42 4.09 1.60 -3.22
N ASP A 43 4.72 2.26 -2.25
CA ASP A 43 4.67 1.86 -0.83
C ASP A 43 3.24 1.89 -0.30
N VAL A 44 2.54 3.00 -0.52
CA VAL A 44 1.14 3.17 -0.09
C VAL A 44 0.23 2.13 -0.74
N ALA A 45 0.45 1.80 -2.02
CA ALA A 45 -0.32 0.79 -2.72
C ALA A 45 -0.12 -0.59 -2.10
N LEU A 46 1.13 -1.01 -1.86
CA LEU A 46 1.41 -2.33 -1.29
C LEU A 46 0.91 -2.43 0.17
N LEU A 47 1.17 -1.41 0.99
CA LEU A 47 0.64 -1.33 2.35
C LEU A 47 -0.90 -1.42 2.36
N SER A 48 -1.54 -0.74 1.42
CA SER A 48 -2.99 -0.74 1.24
C SER A 48 -3.55 -2.12 0.91
N PHE A 49 -2.88 -2.89 0.03
CA PHE A 49 -3.32 -4.24 -0.31
C PHE A 49 -3.06 -5.21 0.84
N ALA A 50 -1.88 -5.16 1.47
CA ALA A 50 -1.55 -5.99 2.64
C ALA A 50 -2.56 -5.79 3.78
N SER A 51 -2.87 -4.53 4.14
CA SER A 51 -3.83 -4.24 5.19
C SER A 51 -5.24 -4.75 4.89
N ARG A 52 -5.70 -4.64 3.63
CA ARG A 52 -7.03 -5.14 3.24
C ARG A 52 -7.08 -6.66 3.22
N ALA A 53 -6.04 -7.32 2.69
CA ALA A 53 -5.95 -8.78 2.68
C ALA A 53 -5.94 -9.34 4.11
N HIS A 54 -5.07 -8.81 4.99
CA HIS A 54 -5.00 -9.17 6.41
C HIS A 54 -6.35 -9.01 7.09
N HIS A 55 -7.01 -7.87 6.89
CA HIS A 55 -8.32 -7.61 7.49
C HIS A 55 -9.38 -8.60 6.99
N VAL A 56 -9.41 -8.91 5.70
CA VAL A 56 -10.39 -9.86 5.16
C VAL A 56 -10.15 -11.27 5.71
N VAL A 57 -8.90 -11.73 5.77
CA VAL A 57 -8.56 -13.07 6.24
C VAL A 57 -8.75 -13.22 7.74
N HIS A 58 -8.26 -12.28 8.54
CA HIS A 58 -8.26 -12.42 10.01
C HIS A 58 -9.45 -11.77 10.72
N HIS A 59 -10.14 -10.84 10.06
CA HIS A 59 -11.25 -10.08 10.66
C HIS A 59 -12.55 -10.11 9.84
N GLY A 60 -12.56 -10.77 8.67
CA GLY A 60 -13.76 -10.97 7.86
C GLY A 60 -14.60 -12.17 8.30
N GLU A 61 -15.80 -12.31 7.72
CA GLU A 61 -16.68 -13.46 7.93
C GLU A 61 -16.29 -14.62 7.00
N GLY A 62 -15.07 -15.15 7.19
CA GLY A 62 -14.54 -16.33 6.48
C GLY A 62 -13.54 -16.01 5.36
N SER A 63 -12.42 -16.74 5.38
CA SER A 63 -11.44 -16.85 4.29
C SER A 63 -11.54 -18.22 3.64
N ASP A 64 -11.31 -18.26 2.32
CA ASP A 64 -11.05 -19.51 1.61
C ASP A 64 -9.53 -19.65 1.39
N GLU A 65 -9.04 -20.87 1.13
CA GLU A 65 -7.61 -21.18 0.93
C GLU A 65 -6.94 -20.28 -0.12
N GLU A 66 -7.69 -19.85 -1.15
CA GLU A 66 -7.18 -18.94 -2.17
C GLU A 66 -6.87 -17.54 -1.60
N LEU A 67 -7.74 -16.99 -0.75
CA LEU A 67 -7.53 -15.68 -0.14
C LEU A 67 -6.39 -15.72 0.88
N GLU A 68 -6.26 -16.83 1.61
CA GLU A 68 -5.12 -17.05 2.52
C GLU A 68 -3.80 -17.07 1.77
N ALA A 69 -3.72 -17.75 0.62
CA ALA A 69 -2.52 -17.75 -0.21
C ALA A 69 -2.19 -16.36 -0.80
N GLN A 70 -3.21 -15.54 -1.13
CA GLN A 70 -2.99 -14.15 -1.56
C GLN A 70 -2.48 -13.27 -0.42
N GLU A 71 -3.00 -13.47 0.80
CA GLU A 71 -2.55 -12.77 1.99
C GLU A 71 -1.09 -13.11 2.31
N GLU A 72 -0.75 -14.39 2.36
CA GLU A 72 0.62 -14.85 2.58
C GLU A 72 1.58 -14.23 1.55
N ARG A 73 1.20 -14.24 0.26
CA ARG A 73 2.06 -13.69 -0.80
C ARG A 73 2.23 -12.17 -0.70
N VAL A 74 1.19 -11.42 -0.33
CA VAL A 74 1.33 -9.97 -0.17
C VAL A 74 2.14 -9.62 1.08
N MET A 75 2.12 -10.45 2.13
CA MET A 75 2.98 -10.28 3.30
C MET A 75 4.46 -10.50 2.97
N GLU A 76 4.80 -11.51 2.17
CA GLU A 76 6.16 -11.71 1.66
C GLU A 76 6.65 -10.50 0.85
N LEU A 77 5.83 -10.02 -0.08
CA LEU A 77 6.15 -8.84 -0.90
C LEU A 77 6.32 -7.58 -0.05
N PHE A 78 5.51 -7.44 1.00
CA PHE A 78 5.62 -6.35 1.96
C PHE A 78 6.98 -6.40 2.67
N GLU A 79 7.36 -7.55 3.22
CA GLU A 79 8.65 -7.72 3.91
C GLU A 79 9.84 -7.48 2.96
N GLU A 80 9.78 -7.97 1.73
CA GLU A 80 10.79 -7.71 0.69
C GLU A 80 10.96 -6.20 0.41
N ARG A 81 9.85 -5.44 0.41
CA ARG A 81 9.86 -4.01 0.10
C ARG A 81 10.28 -3.13 1.27
N PHE A 82 9.78 -3.42 2.47
CA PHE A 82 9.97 -2.57 3.65
C PHE A 82 11.07 -3.06 4.60
N GLY A 83 11.55 -4.30 4.43
CA GLY A 83 12.57 -4.90 5.29
C GLY A 83 12.11 -5.23 6.72
N VAL A 84 10.79 -5.18 6.96
CA VAL A 84 10.12 -5.51 8.22
C VAL A 84 8.82 -6.23 7.92
N THR A 85 8.35 -7.05 8.86
CA THR A 85 7.06 -7.73 8.71
C THR A 85 5.90 -6.73 8.82
N PHE A 86 4.75 -7.07 8.24
CA PHE A 86 3.54 -6.24 8.33
C PHE A 86 3.09 -6.00 9.79
N GLY A 87 3.25 -7.01 10.65
CA GLY A 87 2.94 -6.89 12.08
C GLY A 87 3.87 -5.92 12.82
N GLU A 88 5.17 -5.91 12.49
CA GLU A 88 6.13 -4.95 13.03
C GLU A 88 5.86 -3.53 12.56
N ALA A 89 5.55 -3.34 11.26
CA ALA A 89 5.26 -2.04 10.68
C ALA A 89 3.97 -1.40 11.22
N THR A 90 2.93 -2.22 11.45
CA THR A 90 1.61 -1.72 11.87
C THR A 90 1.35 -1.81 13.37
N GLY A 91 2.25 -2.46 14.12
CA GLY A 91 2.04 -2.77 15.54
C GLY A 91 1.01 -3.88 15.79
N HIS A 92 0.50 -4.53 14.73
CA HIS A 92 -0.33 -5.73 14.83
C HIS A 92 0.55 -6.95 15.08
N GLN A 93 0.99 -7.13 16.33
CA GLN A 93 1.49 -8.41 16.79
C GLN A 93 0.29 -9.33 17.03
N HIS A 94 0.04 -10.25 16.10
CA HIS A 94 -0.89 -11.37 16.31
C HIS A 94 -0.16 -12.56 16.94
#